data_AF-A0A838QVC3-F1
#
_entry.id   AF-A0A838QVC3-F1
#
_cell.length_a   1.000
_cell.length_b   1.000
_cell.length_c   1.000
_cell.angle_alpha   90.00
_cell.angle_beta   90.00
_cell.angle_gamma   90.00
#
_symmetry.space_group_name_H-M   'P 1'
#
loop_
_entity.id
_entity.type
_entity.pdbx_description
1 polymer ?
#
loop_
_entity_poly.entity_id
_entity_poly.type
_entity_poly.pdbx_seq_one_letter_code
_entity_poly.pdbx_strand_id
1 'polypeptide(L)'
;GPIGAVAGAVVGGIAGGLAGKGIAEQIDPTAEDAYWRKEYPSRDYYDENLSYDEVAPAYRHGWESRANYKDQTWAQVEPELQKSWESTPSSPQLAWAKARRASRDAWDRVERTERPDDHQG
;
A
#
# COMPACT_ATOMS: atom_id res chain seq x y z
N GLY A 1 26.17 30.73 -6.06
CA GLY A 1 25.54 29.50 -5.52
C GLY A 1 24.07 29.77 -5.29
N PRO A 2 23.17 28.87 -5.66
CA PRO A 2 21.77 28.92 -5.21
C PRO A 2 21.65 27.98 -3.99
N ILE A 3 21.14 28.35 -2.81
CA ILE A 3 19.81 28.86 -2.42
C ILE A 3 18.66 28.15 -3.15
N GLY A 4 18.06 27.20 -2.42
CA GLY A 4 16.60 27.17 -2.24
C GLY A 4 15.81 26.15 -3.05
N ALA A 5 15.20 25.21 -2.31
CA ALA A 5 13.93 24.49 -2.48
C ALA A 5 13.11 24.78 -3.77
N VAL A 6 12.44 23.80 -4.38
CA VAL A 6 11.37 22.98 -3.78
C VAL A 6 11.29 21.65 -4.53
N ALA A 7 11.53 20.54 -3.83
CA ALA A 7 11.13 19.22 -4.31
C ALA A 7 9.65 19.02 -3.95
N GLY A 8 8.76 19.60 -4.74
CA GLY A 8 7.35 19.27 -4.71
C GLY A 8 7.16 18.03 -5.59
N ALA A 9 7.22 16.84 -5.00
CA ALA A 9 6.75 15.65 -5.68
C ALA A 9 5.22 15.79 -5.81
N VAL A 10 4.76 15.96 -7.04
CA VAL A 10 3.35 15.96 -7.41
C VAL A 10 2.77 14.59 -7.05
N VAL A 11 2.02 14.52 -5.94
CA VAL A 11 1.11 13.40 -5.69
C VAL A 11 -0.17 13.73 -6.44
N GLY A 12 -0.28 13.21 -7.66
CA GLY A 12 -1.42 13.42 -8.55
C GLY A 12 -0.96 13.70 -9.97
N GLY A 13 -0.63 12.66 -10.73
CA GLY A 13 -0.11 12.84 -12.09
C GLY A 13 -0.35 11.67 -13.03
N ILE A 14 -1.46 11.77 -13.77
CA ILE A 14 -1.64 11.39 -15.19
C ILE A 14 -1.34 9.93 -15.58
N ALA A 15 -2.39 9.12 -15.71
CA ALA A 15 -2.37 7.93 -16.56
C ALA A 15 -2.36 8.38 -18.04
N GLY A 16 -1.22 8.26 -18.72
CA GLY A 16 -1.17 8.49 -20.17
C GLY A 16 0.24 8.62 -20.73
N GLY A 17 0.78 7.50 -21.26
CA GLY A 17 2.04 7.56 -22.01
C GLY A 17 2.68 6.21 -22.34
N LEU A 18 2.14 5.52 -23.34
CA LEU A 18 2.79 4.57 -24.25
C LEU A 18 3.42 3.25 -23.70
N ALA A 19 2.83 2.15 -24.18
CA ALA A 19 3.37 0.80 -24.34
C ALA A 19 3.53 -0.11 -23.10
N GLY A 20 2.49 -0.90 -22.82
CA GLY A 20 2.57 -2.10 -21.99
C GLY A 20 1.27 -2.47 -21.25
N LYS A 21 0.29 -3.00 -21.98
CA LYS A 21 -0.85 -3.84 -21.52
C LYS A 21 -1.13 -3.90 -19.99
N GLY A 22 -2.07 -3.06 -19.55
CA GLY A 22 -3.23 -3.43 -18.70
C GLY A 22 -2.99 -4.14 -17.36
N ILE A 23 -2.54 -3.43 -16.33
CA ILE A 23 -2.72 -3.88 -14.93
C ILE A 23 -2.85 -2.73 -13.91
N ALA A 24 -2.73 -1.47 -14.32
CA ALA A 24 -2.93 -0.32 -13.42
C ALA A 24 -4.42 0.01 -13.17
N GLU A 25 -5.35 -0.61 -13.89
CA GLU A 25 -6.81 -0.40 -13.76
C GLU A 25 -7.51 -1.31 -12.73
N GLN A 26 -6.81 -2.22 -12.03
CA GLN A 26 -7.47 -3.38 -11.39
C GLN A 26 -7.52 -3.41 -9.86
N ILE A 27 -7.06 -2.38 -9.14
CA ILE A 27 -7.28 -2.33 -7.68
C ILE A 27 -8.49 -1.43 -7.43
N ASP A 28 -9.63 -2.05 -7.10
CA ASP A 28 -10.81 -1.34 -6.61
C ASP A 28 -10.62 -1.05 -5.10
N PRO A 29 -10.41 0.22 -4.71
CA PRO A 29 -10.19 0.56 -3.30
C PRO A 29 -11.39 0.21 -2.41
N THR A 30 -12.59 0.18 -2.97
CA THR A 30 -13.82 -0.18 -2.24
C THR A 30 -13.85 -1.68 -1.96
N ALA A 31 -13.46 -2.50 -2.95
CA ALA A 31 -13.39 -3.95 -2.80
C ALA A 31 -12.27 -4.36 -1.83
N GLU A 32 -11.11 -3.72 -1.92
CA GLU A 32 -10.01 -3.96 -0.98
C GLU A 32 -10.39 -3.54 0.45
N ASP A 33 -10.99 -2.36 0.64
CA ASP A 33 -11.46 -1.93 1.97
C ASP A 33 -12.50 -2.90 2.56
N ALA A 34 -13.49 -3.32 1.75
CA ALA A 34 -14.50 -4.27 2.20
C ALA A 34 -13.89 -5.64 2.54
N TYR A 35 -12.92 -6.10 1.76
CA TYR A 35 -12.18 -7.33 2.04
C TYR A 35 -11.40 -7.21 3.36
N TRP A 36 -10.59 -6.18 3.53
CA TRP A 36 -9.77 -5.99 4.73
C TRP A 36 -10.60 -5.75 5.99
N ARG A 37 -11.76 -5.09 5.87
CA ARG A 37 -12.70 -4.93 6.99
C ARG A 37 -13.22 -6.26 7.51
N LYS A 38 -13.47 -7.21 6.61
CA LYS A 38 -13.91 -8.57 6.96
C LYS A 38 -12.77 -9.43 7.49
N GLU A 39 -11.57 -9.27 6.93
CA GLU A 39 -10.45 -10.17 7.14
C GLU A 39 -9.54 -9.76 8.30
N TYR A 40 -9.50 -8.48 8.67
CA TYR A 40 -8.66 -7.98 9.76
C TYR A 40 -8.86 -8.74 11.09
N PRO A 41 -10.10 -9.06 11.53
CA PRO A 41 -10.32 -9.84 12.76
C PRO A 41 -9.72 -11.26 12.77
N SER A 42 -9.38 -11.83 11.60
CA SER A 42 -8.77 -13.16 11.51
C SER A 42 -7.26 -13.13 11.33
N ARG A 43 -6.62 -11.95 11.33
CA ARG A 43 -5.16 -11.83 11.16
C ARG A 43 -4.42 -12.09 12.46
N ASP A 44 -3.20 -12.60 12.35
CA ASP A 44 -2.32 -12.90 13.48
C ASP A 44 -1.91 -11.65 14.26
N TYR A 45 -1.96 -10.49 13.61
CA TYR A 45 -1.69 -9.18 14.19
C TYR A 45 -2.95 -8.40 14.60
N TYR A 46 -4.13 -9.04 14.63
CA TYR A 46 -5.35 -8.41 15.10
C TYR A 46 -5.19 -7.89 16.54
N ASP A 47 -5.62 -6.65 16.77
CA ASP A 47 -5.63 -6.00 18.08
C ASP A 47 -7.07 -5.54 18.35
N GLU A 48 -7.69 -6.09 19.40
CA GLU A 48 -9.07 -5.76 19.78
C GLU A 48 -9.24 -4.29 20.20
N ASN A 49 -8.14 -3.63 20.59
CA ASN A 49 -8.13 -2.21 20.95
C ASN A 49 -7.91 -1.29 19.74
N LEU A 50 -7.66 -1.87 18.56
CA LEU A 50 -7.44 -1.13 17.32
C LEU A 50 -8.59 -1.42 16.37
N SER A 51 -9.44 -0.42 16.18
CA SER A 51 -10.57 -0.52 15.26
C SER A 51 -10.11 -0.65 13.81
N TYR A 52 -10.97 -1.19 12.94
CA TYR A 52 -10.66 -1.28 11.52
C TYR A 52 -10.33 0.10 10.93
N ASP A 53 -11.08 1.14 11.29
CA ASP A 53 -10.91 2.47 10.69
C ASP A 53 -9.54 3.10 11.04
N GLU A 54 -8.92 2.68 12.15
CA GLU A 54 -7.56 3.09 12.54
C GLU A 54 -6.46 2.33 11.77
N VAL A 55 -6.70 1.07 11.37
CA VAL A 55 -5.75 0.25 10.61
C VAL A 55 -5.98 0.31 9.08
N ALA A 56 -7.16 0.71 8.63
CA ALA A 56 -7.54 0.83 7.22
C ALA A 56 -6.54 1.66 6.39
N PRO A 57 -6.00 2.80 6.89
CA PRO A 57 -4.99 3.54 6.13
C PRO A 57 -3.70 2.74 5.89
N ALA A 58 -3.35 1.80 6.76
CA ALA A 58 -2.18 0.94 6.57
C ALA A 58 -2.40 -0.07 5.45
N TYR A 59 -3.56 -0.73 5.40
CA TYR A 59 -3.90 -1.58 4.27
C TYR A 59 -3.88 -0.79 2.95
N ARG A 60 -4.46 0.42 2.97
CA ARG A 60 -4.45 1.31 1.81
C ARG A 60 -3.06 1.61 1.31
N HIS A 61 -2.19 2.00 2.24
CA HIS A 61 -0.81 2.28 1.94
C HIS A 61 -0.08 1.07 1.34
N GLY A 62 -0.43 -0.15 1.76
CA GLY A 62 0.08 -1.40 1.19
C GLY A 62 -0.31 -1.64 -0.27
N TRP A 63 -1.62 -1.69 -0.56
CA TRP A 63 -2.09 -2.00 -1.92
C TRP A 63 -1.75 -0.88 -2.92
N GLU A 64 -1.80 0.39 -2.51
CA GLU A 64 -1.39 1.52 -3.35
C GLU A 64 0.10 1.47 -3.65
N SER A 65 0.92 1.12 -2.66
CA SER A 65 2.36 0.95 -2.88
C SER A 65 2.64 -0.18 -3.86
N ARG A 66 1.94 -1.32 -3.76
CA ARG A 66 2.14 -2.43 -4.71
C ARG A 66 1.80 -2.01 -6.14
N ALA A 67 0.77 -1.21 -6.32
CA ALA A 67 0.39 -0.63 -7.61
C ALA A 67 1.47 0.30 -8.19
N ASN A 68 2.15 1.06 -7.33
CA ASN A 68 3.17 2.04 -7.71
C ASN A 68 4.58 1.42 -7.91
N TYR A 69 4.86 0.29 -7.25
CA TYR A 69 6.18 -0.35 -7.21
C TYR A 69 6.13 -1.78 -7.76
N LYS A 70 5.56 -1.97 -8.96
CA LYS A 70 5.24 -3.28 -9.57
C LYS A 70 6.44 -4.24 -9.73
N ASP A 71 7.64 -3.70 -9.94
CA ASP A 71 8.86 -4.51 -10.15
C ASP A 71 9.73 -4.65 -8.89
N GLN A 72 9.31 -4.03 -7.79
CA GLN A 72 10.06 -4.10 -6.53
C GLN A 72 9.44 -5.11 -5.59
N THR A 73 10.27 -5.65 -4.70
CA THR A 73 9.86 -6.51 -3.60
C THR A 73 9.50 -5.66 -2.38
N TRP A 74 8.69 -6.21 -1.47
CA TRP A 74 8.40 -5.59 -0.18
C TRP A 74 9.67 -5.11 0.53
N ALA A 75 10.73 -5.93 0.55
CA ALA A 75 11.98 -5.61 1.24
C ALA A 75 12.69 -4.37 0.68
N GLN A 76 12.55 -4.10 -0.63
CA GLN A 76 13.15 -2.92 -1.27
C GLN A 76 12.37 -1.65 -0.95
N VAL A 77 11.04 -1.74 -0.88
CA VAL A 77 10.17 -0.57 -0.70
C VAL A 77 9.87 -0.28 0.76
N GLU A 78 9.94 -1.26 1.66
CA GLU A 78 9.59 -1.13 3.08
C GLU A 78 10.22 0.11 3.74
N PRO A 79 11.53 0.42 3.56
CA PRO A 79 12.12 1.60 4.18
C PRO A 79 11.55 2.92 3.65
N GLU A 80 11.09 2.95 2.41
CA GLU A 80 10.46 4.13 1.81
C GLU A 80 9.02 4.29 2.29
N LEU A 81 8.27 3.18 2.37
CA LEU A 81 6.93 3.14 2.93
C LEU A 81 6.95 3.57 4.41
N GLN A 82 7.96 3.16 5.18
CA GLN A 82 8.10 3.63 6.54
C GLN A 82 8.20 5.17 6.60
N LYS A 83 9.08 5.74 5.77
CA LYS A 83 9.28 7.20 5.73
C LYS A 83 8.02 7.94 5.30
N SER A 84 7.31 7.45 4.28
CA SER A 84 6.06 8.09 3.82
C SER A 84 4.98 8.03 4.89
N TRP A 85 4.86 6.89 5.59
CA TRP A 85 3.93 6.73 6.71
C TRP A 85 4.21 7.70 7.86
N GLU A 86 5.48 7.80 8.26
CA GLU A 86 5.93 8.66 9.35
C GLU A 86 5.92 10.16 8.99
N SER A 87 6.03 10.49 7.69
CA SER A 87 6.02 11.88 7.20
C SER A 87 4.62 12.46 6.99
N THR A 88 3.56 11.63 7.05
CA THR A 88 2.19 12.07 6.78
C THR A 88 1.59 12.75 8.01
N PRO A 89 1.24 14.07 7.97
CA PRO A 89 0.79 14.84 9.14
C PRO A 89 -0.59 14.47 9.69
N SER A 90 -1.26 13.43 9.17
CA SER A 90 -2.55 12.94 9.68
C SER A 90 -2.43 11.90 10.80
N SER A 91 -1.21 11.59 11.26
CA SER A 91 -0.97 10.52 12.24
C SER A 91 -0.53 11.07 13.60
N PRO A 92 -1.27 10.73 14.65
CA PRO A 92 -0.60 10.11 15.78
C PRO A 92 -1.32 8.86 16.34
N GLN A 93 -1.90 7.98 15.50
CA GLN A 93 -2.69 6.84 16.03
C GLN A 93 -2.07 5.46 15.79
N LEU A 94 -1.28 5.25 14.74
CA LEU A 94 -0.69 3.93 14.48
C LEU A 94 0.80 4.00 14.16
N ALA A 95 1.61 3.51 15.11
CA ALA A 95 3.05 3.36 14.92
C ALA A 95 3.34 2.46 13.71
N TRP A 96 4.42 2.75 12.97
CA TRP A 96 4.84 1.95 11.82
C TRP A 96 4.91 0.45 12.14
N ALA A 97 5.37 0.07 13.34
CA ALA A 97 5.43 -1.33 13.76
C ALA A 97 4.09 -2.08 13.62
N LYS A 98 2.95 -1.43 13.93
CA LYS A 98 1.61 -1.99 13.74
C LYS A 98 1.14 -1.87 12.29
N ALA A 99 1.32 -0.69 11.69
CA ALA A 99 0.91 -0.43 10.31
C ALA A 99 1.60 -1.36 9.30
N ARG A 100 2.90 -1.61 9.47
CA ARG A 100 3.74 -2.46 8.62
C ARG A 100 3.11 -3.81 8.32
N ARG A 101 2.49 -4.45 9.33
CA ARG A 101 1.89 -5.79 9.17
C ARG A 101 0.68 -5.74 8.23
N ALA A 102 -0.22 -4.78 8.45
CA ALA A 102 -1.38 -4.55 7.58
C ALA A 102 -0.97 -4.10 6.16
N SER A 103 -0.03 -3.16 6.06
CA SER A 103 0.52 -2.71 4.77
C SER A 103 1.13 -3.85 3.97
N ARG A 104 1.87 -4.74 4.64
CA ARG A 104 2.47 -5.91 4.00
C ARG A 104 1.41 -6.90 3.52
N ASP A 105 0.37 -7.18 4.31
CA ASP A 105 -0.64 -8.16 3.91
C ASP A 105 -1.48 -7.66 2.71
N ALA A 106 -1.78 -6.36 2.66
CA ALA A 106 -2.37 -5.71 1.48
C ALA A 106 -1.45 -5.78 0.25
N TRP A 107 -0.17 -5.50 0.42
CA TRP A 107 0.82 -5.65 -0.66
C TRP A 107 0.85 -7.09 -1.21
N ASP A 108 1.01 -8.07 -0.31
CA ASP A 108 1.15 -9.49 -0.67
C ASP A 108 -0.12 -10.00 -1.36
N ARG A 109 -1.31 -9.51 -0.96
CA ARG A 109 -2.58 -9.85 -1.62
C ARG A 109 -2.62 -9.37 -3.06
N VAL A 110 -2.27 -8.11 -3.31
CA VAL A 110 -2.23 -7.57 -4.68
C VAL A 110 -1.19 -8.31 -5.50
N GLU A 111 0.00 -8.57 -4.94
CA GLU A 111 1.05 -9.33 -5.63
C GLU A 111 0.57 -10.72 -6.06
N ARG A 112 -0.11 -11.48 -5.19
CA ARG A 112 -0.72 -12.78 -5.52
C ARG A 112 -1.83 -12.68 -6.57
N THR A 113 -2.56 -11.57 -6.60
CA THR A 113 -3.66 -11.36 -7.55
C THR A 113 -3.13 -10.97 -8.93
N GLU A 114 -2.03 -10.22 -9.00
CA GLU A 114 -1.33 -9.86 -10.24
C GLU A 114 -0.51 -11.01 -10.83
N ARG A 115 -0.02 -11.91 -9.97
CA ARG A 115 0.68 -13.15 -10.35
C ARG A 115 -0.11 -14.36 -9.85
N PRO A 116 -1.30 -14.62 -10.39
CA PRO A 116 -1.92 -15.92 -10.16
C PRO A 116 -0.95 -16.94 -10.75
N ASP A 117 -0.37 -17.80 -9.93
CA ASP A 117 0.65 -18.76 -10.33
C ASP A 117 0.32 -19.40 -11.69
N ASP A 118 1.28 -19.41 -12.62
CA ASP A 118 1.25 -20.09 -13.92
C ASP A 118 1.20 -21.64 -13.76
N HIS A 119 0.24 -22.13 -12.99
CA HIS A 119 -0.03 -23.55 -12.79
C HIS A 119 -1.37 -23.93 -13.40
N GLN A 120 -1.42 -23.99 -14.75
CA GLN A 120 -2.08 -25.09 -15.47
C GLN A 120 -1.30 -25.38 -16.75
N GLY A 121 -0.42 -26.39 -16.66
CA GLY A 121 -0.05 -27.22 -17.81
C GLY A 121 -1.03 -28.39 -17.96
#